data_AF-A0A958FEE0-F1
#
_entry.id   AF-A0A958FEE0-F1
#
_cell.length_a   1.000
_cell.length_b   1.000
_cell.length_c   1.000
_cell.angle_alpha   90.00
_cell.angle_beta   90.00
_cell.angle_gamma   90.00
#
_symmetry.space_group_name_H-M   'P 1'
#
loop_
_entity.id
_entity.type
_entity.pdbx_description
1 polymer ?
#
loop_
_entity_poly.entity_id
_entity_poly.type
_entity_poly.pdbx_seq_one_letter_code
_entity_poly.pdbx_strand_id
1 'polypeptide(L)'
;SPAAVEEAAYRAIKKAAELIDMRRHKGAHPRMGATDVCPFVPVSGVSMDDCVAISQSVGKRVGETLGIPVYLYEASARKPEWQSLANVRAGEYEALPKKLKDPEWRPDFGPAEFNPRAGATAIGAREFLIAYNINLNTKDKQLAMDIAFELREKGRSVRTGDIDPVYMNGDLVKYRDGHYPCGDCDFVGQTFAETCNHTRQVHDYDLVALMKAHDSDPDKPEGWSVKQPGKFKQVRAIGWYVDEYKRAQITINFTNYKVTPPHIVVEAAREMAARRGLVVTGCEVVGLVPFPWIYEAGQYYLRQQGKSAGVPVMDVIETAV
;
A
#
# COMPACT_ATOMS: atom_id res chain seq x y z
N SER A 1 22.16 -2.72 15.69
CA SER A 1 22.14 -1.30 16.06
C SER A 1 21.97 -0.45 14.81
N PRO A 2 21.49 0.80 14.91
CA PRO A 2 21.37 1.73 13.79
C PRO A 2 22.61 1.79 12.88
N ALA A 3 23.79 2.00 13.45
CA ALA A 3 25.05 2.09 12.71
C ALA A 3 25.40 0.80 11.93
N ALA A 4 25.10 -0.38 12.50
CA ALA A 4 25.35 -1.64 11.81
C ALA A 4 24.41 -1.83 10.60
N VAL A 5 23.15 -1.40 10.72
CA VAL A 5 22.18 -1.48 9.62
C VAL A 5 22.54 -0.48 8.52
N GLU A 6 22.99 0.72 8.89
CA GLU A 6 23.50 1.74 7.96
C GLU A 6 24.64 1.18 7.07
N GLU A 7 25.66 0.60 7.72
CA GLU A 7 26.81 0.02 7.02
C GLU A 7 26.42 -1.19 6.17
N ALA A 8 25.53 -2.05 6.69
CA ALA A 8 25.04 -3.21 5.94
C ALA A 8 24.25 -2.79 4.69
N ALA A 9 23.36 -1.80 4.80
CA ALA A 9 22.59 -1.28 3.67
C ALA A 9 23.51 -0.71 2.59
N TYR A 10 24.48 0.12 2.97
CA TYR A 10 25.46 0.67 2.04
C TYR A 10 26.24 -0.43 1.31
N ARG A 11 26.76 -1.42 2.05
CA ARG A 11 27.52 -2.55 1.46
C ARG A 11 26.66 -3.38 0.51
N ALA A 12 25.40 -3.61 0.86
CA ALA A 12 24.46 -4.35 0.01
C ALA A 12 24.19 -3.59 -1.31
N ILE A 13 23.92 -2.29 -1.24
CA ILE A 13 23.70 -1.44 -2.42
C ILE A 13 24.95 -1.41 -3.31
N LYS A 14 26.12 -1.21 -2.71
CA LYS A 14 27.40 -1.26 -3.41
C LYS A 14 27.57 -2.59 -4.14
N LYS A 15 27.33 -3.70 -3.44
CA LYS A 15 27.50 -5.02 -4.04
C LYS A 15 26.48 -5.30 -5.15
N ALA A 16 25.24 -4.84 -4.98
CA ALA A 16 24.20 -4.93 -6.01
C ALA A 16 24.61 -4.16 -7.28
N ALA A 17 25.14 -2.94 -7.15
CA ALA A 17 25.62 -2.15 -8.29
C ALA A 17 26.81 -2.80 -9.03
N GLU A 18 27.64 -3.57 -8.30
CA GLU A 18 28.72 -4.36 -8.89
C GLU A 18 28.21 -5.59 -9.66
N LEU A 19 27.20 -6.28 -9.13
CA LEU A 19 26.78 -7.59 -9.66
C LEU A 19 25.61 -7.53 -10.64
N ILE A 20 24.71 -6.55 -10.50
CA ILE A 20 23.48 -6.43 -11.29
C ILE A 20 23.69 -5.39 -12.37
N ASP A 21 23.36 -5.74 -13.61
CA ASP A 21 23.39 -4.86 -14.77
C ASP A 21 21.95 -4.59 -15.25
N MET A 22 21.42 -3.42 -14.89
CA MET A 22 20.04 -3.04 -15.19
C MET A 22 19.74 -2.95 -16.68
N ARG A 23 20.76 -2.75 -17.54
CA ARG A 23 20.60 -2.75 -19.00
C ARG A 23 20.07 -4.08 -19.55
N ARG A 24 20.27 -5.17 -18.80
CA ARG A 24 19.85 -6.53 -19.16
C ARG A 24 18.64 -7.01 -18.35
N HIS A 25 18.25 -6.28 -17.31
CA HIS A 25 17.22 -6.70 -16.39
C HIS A 25 15.81 -6.41 -16.93
N LYS A 26 14.95 -7.43 -16.91
CA LYS A 26 13.52 -7.33 -17.19
C LYS A 26 12.76 -8.14 -16.14
N GLY A 27 11.65 -7.61 -15.65
CA GLY A 27 10.80 -8.27 -14.66
C GLY A 27 9.37 -7.77 -14.74
N ALA A 28 8.43 -8.55 -14.20
CA ALA A 28 7.01 -8.19 -14.16
C ALA A 28 6.71 -7.07 -13.14
N HIS A 29 7.58 -6.90 -12.14
CA HIS A 29 7.43 -5.85 -11.14
C HIS A 29 8.14 -4.55 -11.57
N PRO A 30 7.50 -3.38 -11.37
CA PRO A 30 8.10 -2.08 -11.64
C PRO A 30 9.41 -1.88 -10.89
N ARG A 31 10.42 -1.37 -11.58
CA ARG A 31 11.78 -1.19 -11.05
C ARG A 31 12.51 -0.02 -11.69
N MET A 32 13.37 0.67 -10.96
CA MET A 32 14.22 1.74 -11.50
C MET A 32 15.72 1.56 -11.22
N GLY A 33 16.14 0.57 -10.42
CA GLY A 33 17.55 0.32 -10.17
C GLY A 33 17.89 -1.07 -9.65
N ALA A 34 19.19 -1.36 -9.63
CA ALA A 34 19.77 -2.61 -9.13
C ALA A 34 19.42 -2.85 -7.65
N THR A 35 19.42 -1.77 -6.87
CA THR A 35 18.61 -1.69 -5.65
C THR A 35 17.49 -0.70 -5.93
N ASP A 36 16.27 -1.22 -6.10
CA ASP A 36 15.10 -0.40 -6.39
C ASP A 36 14.72 0.47 -5.18
N VAL A 37 14.56 -0.17 -4.01
CA VAL A 37 14.15 0.48 -2.77
C VAL A 37 14.90 -0.07 -1.55
N CYS A 38 15.30 0.80 -0.63
CA CYS A 38 15.94 0.48 0.64
C CYS A 38 15.24 1.21 1.81
N PRO A 39 14.23 0.59 2.46
CA PRO A 39 13.55 1.18 3.61
C PRO A 39 14.29 0.97 4.93
N PHE A 40 14.16 1.93 5.84
CA PHE A 40 14.47 1.79 7.27
C PHE A 40 13.17 1.82 8.07
N VAL A 41 13.02 0.88 8.99
CA VAL A 41 11.77 0.68 9.74
C VAL A 41 12.09 0.65 11.23
N PRO A 42 11.41 1.45 12.07
CA PRO A 42 11.59 1.40 13.52
C PRO A 42 11.00 0.09 14.07
N VAL A 43 11.78 -0.61 14.90
CA VAL A 43 11.35 -1.89 15.53
C VAL A 43 11.22 -1.74 17.04
N SER A 44 12.31 -1.44 17.74
CA SER A 44 12.32 -1.24 19.19
C SER A 44 13.43 -0.28 19.59
N GLY A 45 13.11 0.64 20.50
CA GLY A 45 14.06 1.63 21.01
C GLY A 45 14.60 2.63 19.98
N VAL A 46 13.92 2.77 18.84
CA VAL A 46 14.31 3.66 17.73
C VAL A 46 13.04 4.33 17.20
N SER A 47 13.08 5.64 16.98
CA SER A 47 11.97 6.44 16.47
C SER A 47 11.93 6.47 14.94
N MET A 48 10.83 6.98 14.37
CA MET A 48 10.77 7.23 12.93
C MET A 48 11.82 8.26 12.50
N ASP A 49 12.05 9.30 13.30
CA ASP A 49 13.03 10.36 13.01
C ASP A 49 14.46 9.82 12.96
N ASP A 50 14.79 8.87 13.85
CA ASP A 50 16.07 8.16 13.79
C ASP A 50 16.21 7.38 12.47
N CYS A 51 15.15 6.69 12.04
CA CYS A 51 15.15 5.99 10.74
C CYS A 51 15.26 6.97 9.56
N VAL A 52 14.63 8.14 9.63
CA VAL A 52 14.76 9.20 8.62
C VAL A 52 16.22 9.67 8.56
N ALA A 53 16.86 9.94 9.70
CA ALA A 53 18.26 10.35 9.77
C ALA A 53 19.20 9.29 9.14
N ILE A 54 18.99 8.00 9.45
CA ILE A 54 19.74 6.90 8.84
C ILE A 54 19.54 6.87 7.32
N SER A 55 18.28 6.97 6.85
CA SER A 55 17.96 6.94 5.42
C SER A 55 18.66 8.07 4.64
N GLN A 56 18.76 9.25 5.25
CA GLN A 56 19.46 10.40 4.68
C GLN A 56 20.98 10.18 4.65
N SER A 57 21.56 9.65 5.73
CA SER A 57 22.98 9.32 5.81
C SER A 57 23.38 8.29 4.73
N VAL A 58 22.64 7.19 4.62
CA VAL A 58 22.87 6.17 3.58
C VAL A 58 22.68 6.74 2.19
N GLY A 59 21.59 7.48 1.96
CA GLY A 59 21.30 8.09 0.66
C GLY A 59 22.40 9.03 0.19
N LYS A 60 22.90 9.88 1.10
CA LYS A 60 24.04 10.75 0.83
C LYS A 60 25.29 9.95 0.46
N ARG A 61 25.66 8.97 1.28
CA ARG A 61 26.87 8.15 1.04
C ARG A 61 26.77 7.33 -0.26
N VAL A 62 25.61 6.76 -0.57
CA VAL A 62 25.35 6.05 -1.83
C VAL A 62 25.52 6.99 -3.02
N GLY A 63 24.87 8.16 -2.97
CA GLY A 63 24.95 9.15 -4.03
C GLY A 63 26.37 9.65 -4.30
N GLU A 64 27.09 10.00 -3.23
CA GLU A 64 28.45 10.56 -3.32
C GLU A 64 29.50 9.52 -3.72
N THR A 65 29.44 8.31 -3.16
CA THR A 65 30.52 7.31 -3.35
C THR A 65 30.29 6.36 -4.51
N LEU A 66 29.03 6.10 -4.88
CA LEU A 66 28.67 5.15 -5.95
C LEU A 66 28.18 5.85 -7.22
N GLY A 67 27.93 7.16 -7.18
CA GLY A 67 27.41 7.91 -8.34
C GLY A 67 26.02 7.43 -8.78
N ILE A 68 25.19 7.00 -7.82
CA ILE A 68 23.82 6.54 -8.07
C ILE A 68 22.86 7.67 -7.68
N PRO A 69 21.94 8.10 -8.56
CA PRO A 69 20.88 9.02 -8.19
C PRO A 69 19.99 8.43 -7.08
N VAL A 70 19.81 9.15 -5.98
CA VAL A 70 19.00 8.70 -4.84
C VAL A 70 17.80 9.63 -4.64
N TYR A 71 16.62 9.03 -4.48
CA TYR A 71 15.39 9.74 -4.11
C TYR A 71 14.94 9.32 -2.72
N LEU A 72 14.63 10.30 -1.86
CA LEU A 72 14.05 10.04 -0.56
C LEU A 72 12.54 9.90 -0.65
N TYR A 73 11.99 8.87 0.00
CA TYR A 73 10.55 8.54 -0.08
C TYR A 73 9.92 8.29 1.30
N GLU A 74 8.59 8.17 1.32
CA GLU A 74 7.77 8.01 2.55
C GLU A 74 8.11 9.10 3.60
N ALA A 75 8.39 8.74 4.85
CA ALA A 75 8.67 9.70 5.91
C ALA A 75 9.95 10.53 5.67
N SER A 76 10.82 10.06 4.76
CA SER A 76 12.04 10.78 4.37
C SER A 76 11.84 11.73 3.18
N ALA A 77 10.67 11.70 2.52
CA ALA A 77 10.42 12.46 1.31
C ALA A 77 10.53 13.97 1.55
N ARG A 78 11.30 14.67 0.70
CA ARG A 78 11.39 16.14 0.72
C ARG A 78 10.29 16.84 -0.05
N LYS A 79 9.58 16.10 -0.89
CA LYS A 79 8.45 16.57 -1.68
C LYS A 79 7.21 15.72 -1.36
N PRO A 80 6.01 16.32 -1.21
CA PRO A 80 4.78 15.56 -0.95
C PRO A 80 4.55 14.43 -1.95
N GLU A 81 4.81 14.66 -3.23
CA GLU A 81 4.65 13.68 -4.31
C GLU A 81 5.60 12.49 -4.21
N TRP A 82 6.74 12.62 -3.52
CA TRP A 82 7.72 11.54 -3.35
C TRP A 82 7.43 10.65 -2.14
N GLN A 83 6.43 10.97 -1.32
CA GLN A 83 5.94 10.05 -0.30
C GLN A 83 5.52 8.71 -0.94
N SER A 84 4.90 8.76 -2.13
CA SER A 84 4.54 7.57 -2.90
C SER A 84 5.73 7.01 -3.68
N LEU A 85 6.15 5.80 -3.33
CA LEU A 85 7.15 5.06 -4.09
C LEU A 85 6.72 4.83 -5.56
N ALA A 86 5.41 4.73 -5.83
CA ALA A 86 4.91 4.58 -7.20
C ALA A 86 5.20 5.84 -8.05
N ASN A 87 5.08 7.03 -7.45
CA ASN A 87 5.41 8.29 -8.12
C ASN A 87 6.92 8.39 -8.37
N VAL A 88 7.73 8.05 -7.37
CA VAL A 88 9.20 8.03 -7.51
C VAL A 88 9.63 7.06 -8.62
N ARG A 89 8.96 5.91 -8.76
CA ARG A 89 9.23 4.91 -9.80
C ARG A 89 8.46 5.11 -11.11
N ALA A 90 7.71 6.20 -11.25
CA ALA A 90 6.90 6.43 -12.45
C ALA A 90 7.80 6.45 -13.71
N GLY A 91 7.44 5.60 -14.69
CA GLY A 91 8.20 5.39 -15.91
C GLY A 91 9.41 4.43 -15.76
N GLU A 92 9.64 3.88 -14.57
CA GLU A 92 10.62 2.83 -14.28
C GLU A 92 12.07 3.23 -14.67
N TYR A 93 12.93 2.24 -14.88
CA TYR A 93 14.32 2.41 -15.32
C TYR A 93 14.41 3.14 -16.67
N GLU A 94 13.50 2.86 -17.60
CA GLU A 94 13.50 3.40 -18.96
C GLU A 94 13.26 4.92 -19.00
N ALA A 95 12.54 5.48 -18.02
CA ALA A 95 12.30 6.92 -17.97
C ALA A 95 13.46 7.72 -17.39
N LEU A 96 14.38 7.09 -16.65
CA LEU A 96 15.48 7.79 -15.95
C LEU A 96 16.32 8.71 -16.84
N PRO A 97 16.73 8.34 -18.08
CA PRO A 97 17.51 9.23 -18.95
C PRO A 97 16.82 10.55 -19.29
N LYS A 98 15.48 10.56 -19.35
CA LYS A 98 14.68 11.76 -19.58
C LYS A 98 14.40 12.47 -18.26
N LYS A 99 14.01 11.72 -17.24
CA LYS A 99 13.62 12.19 -15.90
C LYS A 99 14.75 12.96 -15.22
N LEU A 100 16.00 12.46 -15.27
CA LEU A 100 17.15 13.12 -14.63
C LEU A 100 17.58 14.44 -15.30
N LYS A 101 17.11 14.71 -16.53
CA LYS A 101 17.33 16.00 -17.21
C LYS A 101 16.34 17.08 -16.80
N ASP A 102 15.23 16.68 -16.18
CA ASP A 102 14.21 17.59 -15.70
C ASP A 102 14.61 18.12 -14.30
N PRO A 103 14.75 19.45 -14.13
CA PRO A 103 15.06 20.05 -12.83
C PRO A 103 14.08 19.65 -11.71
N GLU A 104 12.81 19.38 -12.06
CA GLU A 104 11.80 18.94 -11.09
C GLU A 104 12.11 17.56 -10.50
N TRP A 105 12.87 16.75 -11.23
CA TRP A 105 13.25 15.39 -10.85
C TRP A 105 14.71 15.25 -10.44
N ARG A 106 15.37 16.36 -10.09
CA ARG A 106 16.73 16.33 -9.53
C ARG A 106 16.75 15.44 -8.27
N PRO A 107 17.64 14.44 -8.18
CA PRO A 107 17.71 13.54 -7.03
C PRO A 107 18.06 14.28 -5.74
N ASP A 108 17.69 13.71 -4.59
CA ASP A 108 18.01 14.24 -3.27
C ASP A 108 19.50 14.16 -2.96
N PHE A 109 20.15 13.11 -3.45
CA PHE A 109 21.59 12.87 -3.34
C PHE A 109 22.14 12.20 -4.59
N GLY A 110 23.45 12.35 -4.81
CA GLY A 110 24.14 11.86 -6.00
C GLY A 110 23.95 12.77 -7.22
N PRO A 111 24.59 12.43 -8.34
CA PRO A 111 24.53 13.25 -9.55
C PRO A 111 23.16 13.14 -10.22
N ALA A 112 22.70 14.22 -10.87
CA ALA A 112 21.55 14.20 -11.78
C ALA A 112 21.93 13.58 -13.14
N GLU A 113 22.67 12.48 -13.11
CA GLU A 113 23.20 11.79 -14.29
C GLU A 113 22.73 10.35 -14.31
N PHE A 114 22.33 9.88 -15.48
CA PHE A 114 21.84 8.52 -15.62
C PHE A 114 22.99 7.53 -15.48
N ASN A 115 22.89 6.63 -14.50
CA ASN A 115 23.78 5.50 -14.32
C ASN A 115 23.17 4.26 -15.00
N PRO A 116 23.63 3.83 -16.20
CA PRO A 116 22.96 2.75 -16.94
C PRO A 116 23.10 1.39 -16.27
N ARG A 117 24.19 1.16 -15.53
CA ARG A 117 24.42 -0.14 -14.89
C ARG A 117 23.52 -0.32 -13.67
N ALA A 118 23.44 0.71 -12.82
CA ALA A 118 22.76 0.63 -11.53
C ALA A 118 21.34 1.23 -11.54
N GLY A 119 21.02 2.16 -12.45
CA GLY A 119 19.78 2.92 -12.43
C GLY A 119 19.75 3.97 -11.31
N ALA A 120 18.62 4.08 -10.61
CA ALA A 120 18.42 4.96 -9.46
C ALA A 120 17.88 4.17 -8.25
N THR A 121 18.04 4.69 -7.04
CA THR A 121 17.60 4.02 -5.81
C THR A 121 16.68 4.91 -4.98
N ALA A 122 15.55 4.36 -4.51
CA ALA A 122 14.70 5.00 -3.51
C ALA A 122 15.14 4.58 -2.10
N ILE A 123 15.39 5.52 -1.20
CA ILE A 123 15.78 5.24 0.19
C ILE A 123 14.87 6.04 1.12
N GLY A 124 14.38 5.44 2.19
CA GLY A 124 13.45 6.17 3.06
C GLY A 124 13.13 5.46 4.34
N ALA A 125 12.38 6.12 5.20
CA ALA A 125 11.87 5.57 6.44
C ALA A 125 10.35 5.39 6.36
N ARG A 126 9.84 4.29 6.91
CA ARG A 126 8.41 4.00 6.95
C ARG A 126 8.04 3.08 8.10
N GLU A 127 6.76 3.03 8.41
CA GLU A 127 6.23 2.02 9.33
C GLU A 127 6.38 0.60 8.76
N PHE A 128 6.29 -0.38 9.66
CA PHE A 128 6.40 -1.79 9.32
C PHE A 128 5.25 -2.17 8.38
N LEU A 129 5.60 -2.64 7.18
CA LEU A 129 4.63 -3.11 6.21
C LEU A 129 4.49 -4.62 6.36
N ILE A 130 3.26 -5.08 6.53
CA ILE A 130 2.95 -6.49 6.66
C ILE A 130 2.19 -6.93 5.43
N ALA A 131 2.77 -7.86 4.69
CA ALA A 131 2.14 -8.51 3.56
C ALA A 131 1.41 -9.75 4.05
N TYR A 132 0.11 -9.80 3.79
CA TYR A 132 -0.80 -10.81 4.30
C TYR A 132 -1.80 -11.20 3.21
N ASN A 133 -1.89 -12.49 2.90
CA ASN A 133 -2.80 -13.01 1.90
C ASN A 133 -3.94 -13.78 2.57
N ILE A 134 -5.15 -13.65 2.03
CA ILE A 134 -6.33 -14.41 2.42
C ILE A 134 -6.74 -15.29 1.24
N ASN A 135 -6.76 -16.61 1.46
CA ASN A 135 -7.15 -17.59 0.46
C ASN A 135 -8.66 -17.77 0.40
N LEU A 136 -9.21 -17.83 -0.81
CA LEU A 136 -10.63 -18.07 -1.04
C LEU A 136 -10.84 -19.38 -1.79
N ASN A 137 -11.95 -20.07 -1.53
CA ASN A 137 -12.35 -21.30 -2.21
C ASN A 137 -12.85 -21.09 -3.67
N THR A 138 -12.41 -20.04 -4.36
CA THR A 138 -12.84 -19.71 -5.73
C THR A 138 -11.64 -19.56 -6.67
N LYS A 139 -11.89 -19.67 -7.97
CA LYS A 139 -10.94 -19.28 -9.03
C LYS A 139 -11.24 -17.90 -9.60
N ASP A 140 -12.40 -17.35 -9.26
CA ASP A 140 -12.82 -16.06 -9.77
C ASP A 140 -12.13 -14.93 -9.01
N LYS A 141 -11.14 -14.32 -9.67
CA LYS A 141 -10.43 -13.16 -9.12
C LYS A 141 -11.32 -11.92 -8.95
N GLN A 142 -12.45 -11.82 -9.65
CA GLN A 142 -13.36 -10.68 -9.51
C GLN A 142 -14.00 -10.67 -8.13
N LEU A 143 -14.35 -11.85 -7.59
CA LEU A 143 -14.89 -11.95 -6.24
C LEU A 143 -13.86 -11.55 -5.17
N ALA A 144 -12.61 -11.98 -5.34
CA ALA A 144 -11.50 -11.54 -4.47
C ALA A 144 -11.29 -10.02 -4.59
N MET A 145 -11.36 -9.48 -5.81
CA MET A 145 -11.19 -8.04 -6.05
C MET A 145 -12.32 -7.23 -5.41
N ASP A 146 -13.54 -7.73 -5.49
CA ASP A 146 -14.70 -7.08 -4.89
C ASP A 146 -14.54 -6.95 -3.37
N ILE A 147 -14.11 -8.02 -2.69
CA ILE A 147 -13.80 -7.96 -1.25
C ILE A 147 -12.61 -7.01 -1.00
N ALA A 148 -11.55 -7.10 -1.80
CA ALA A 148 -10.35 -6.28 -1.64
C ALA A 148 -10.66 -4.77 -1.69
N PHE A 149 -11.58 -4.34 -2.54
CA PHE A 149 -11.98 -2.94 -2.61
C PHE A 149 -12.82 -2.48 -1.41
N GLU A 150 -13.47 -3.38 -0.68
CA GLU A 150 -14.18 -3.04 0.57
C GLU A 150 -13.16 -2.87 1.69
N LEU A 151 -12.12 -3.71 1.71
CA LEU A 151 -11.11 -3.72 2.75
C LEU A 151 -10.13 -2.55 2.64
N ARG A 152 -9.66 -2.23 1.43
CA ARG A 152 -8.59 -1.24 1.24
C ARG A 152 -9.05 0.20 1.47
N GLU A 153 -8.17 1.04 1.99
CA GLU A 153 -8.46 2.46 2.27
C GLU A 153 -8.97 3.22 1.04
N LYS A 154 -8.33 2.99 -0.12
CA LYS A 154 -8.71 3.59 -1.40
C LYS A 154 -10.15 3.28 -1.80
N GLY A 155 -10.75 2.19 -1.32
CA GLY A 155 -12.14 1.85 -1.61
C GLY A 155 -12.42 1.51 -3.07
N ARG A 156 -13.63 1.87 -3.54
CA ARG A 156 -14.23 1.45 -4.81
C ARG A 156 -14.92 2.60 -5.55
N SER A 157 -15.31 2.32 -6.80
CA SER A 157 -16.33 3.11 -7.49
C SER A 157 -17.73 2.65 -7.05
N VAL A 158 -18.64 3.59 -6.90
CA VAL A 158 -20.03 3.34 -6.49
C VAL A 158 -20.80 2.69 -7.64
N ARG A 159 -21.63 1.70 -7.30
CA ARG A 159 -22.50 0.98 -8.22
C ARG A 159 -23.94 0.91 -7.69
N THR A 160 -24.90 0.81 -8.60
CA THR A 160 -26.34 0.64 -8.33
C THR A 160 -26.90 -0.55 -9.11
N GLY A 161 -28.16 -0.91 -8.84
CA GLY A 161 -28.80 -2.07 -9.48
C GLY A 161 -28.48 -3.37 -8.76
N ASP A 162 -28.10 -4.40 -9.51
CA ASP A 162 -27.82 -5.73 -8.97
C ASP A 162 -26.42 -5.81 -8.34
N ILE A 163 -26.32 -5.35 -7.08
CA ILE A 163 -25.06 -5.28 -6.32
C ILE A 163 -24.96 -6.35 -5.22
N ASP A 164 -25.98 -7.18 -5.04
CA ASP A 164 -26.00 -8.24 -4.02
C ASP A 164 -26.13 -9.61 -4.70
N PRO A 165 -25.28 -10.60 -4.37
CA PRO A 165 -24.23 -10.56 -3.36
C PRO A 165 -22.90 -9.96 -3.85
N VAL A 166 -22.76 -9.72 -5.16
CA VAL A 166 -21.51 -9.26 -5.79
C VAL A 166 -21.66 -7.82 -6.26
N TYR A 167 -21.02 -6.90 -5.55
CA TYR A 167 -21.17 -5.46 -5.80
C TYR A 167 -20.69 -5.06 -7.20
N MET A 168 -19.72 -5.78 -7.74
CA MET A 168 -19.15 -5.52 -9.07
C MET A 168 -20.14 -5.74 -10.22
N ASN A 169 -21.25 -6.44 -10.01
CA ASN A 169 -22.26 -6.70 -11.04
C ASN A 169 -23.10 -5.47 -11.38
N GLY A 170 -23.25 -4.53 -10.43
CA GLY A 170 -24.08 -3.34 -10.63
C GLY A 170 -23.49 -2.33 -11.60
N ASP A 171 -24.30 -1.35 -12.00
CA ASP A 171 -23.91 -0.30 -12.94
C ASP A 171 -23.15 0.83 -12.25
N LEU A 172 -22.11 1.35 -12.91
CA LEU A 172 -21.33 2.47 -12.37
C LEU A 172 -22.15 3.75 -12.28
N VAL A 173 -22.17 4.34 -11.09
CA VAL A 173 -22.70 5.69 -10.89
C VAL A 173 -21.63 6.69 -11.32
N LYS A 174 -22.02 7.66 -12.14
CA LYS A 174 -21.12 8.71 -12.67
C LYS A 174 -21.66 10.09 -12.35
N TYR A 175 -20.74 11.02 -12.13
CA TYR A 175 -21.07 12.44 -12.00
C TYR A 175 -21.60 12.99 -13.33
N ARG A 176 -22.58 13.89 -13.22
CA ARG A 176 -23.14 14.65 -14.34
C ARG A 176 -23.41 16.06 -13.86
N ASP A 177 -23.52 16.99 -14.80
CA ASP A 177 -23.88 18.37 -14.47
C ASP A 177 -25.21 18.41 -13.68
N GLY A 178 -25.23 19.19 -12.60
CA GLY A 178 -26.33 19.26 -11.63
C GLY A 178 -26.61 17.98 -10.81
N HIS A 179 -25.78 16.93 -10.92
CA HIS A 179 -26.01 15.65 -10.25
C HIS A 179 -24.70 15.06 -9.71
N TYR A 180 -24.40 15.40 -8.45
CA TYR A 180 -23.21 14.96 -7.73
C TYR A 180 -23.56 14.13 -6.49
N PRO A 181 -23.82 12.82 -6.65
CA PRO A 181 -24.15 11.97 -5.51
C PRO A 181 -22.92 11.75 -4.60
N CYS A 182 -23.17 11.68 -3.29
CA CYS A 182 -22.15 11.46 -2.28
C CYS A 182 -21.45 10.10 -2.44
N GLY A 183 -22.23 9.05 -2.69
CA GLY A 183 -21.74 7.67 -2.79
C GLY A 183 -21.85 6.83 -1.52
N ASP A 184 -21.87 7.47 -0.33
CA ASP A 184 -22.06 6.80 0.97
C ASP A 184 -23.49 6.92 1.52
N CYS A 185 -24.23 7.95 1.11
CA CYS A 185 -25.61 8.20 1.51
C CYS A 185 -26.43 8.78 0.36
N ASP A 186 -27.70 9.04 0.63
CA ASP A 186 -28.68 9.54 -0.36
C ASP A 186 -28.51 11.02 -0.74
N PHE A 187 -27.50 11.71 -0.20
CA PHE A 187 -27.22 13.10 -0.55
C PHE A 187 -26.74 13.23 -2.00
N VAL A 188 -27.34 14.18 -2.73
CA VAL A 188 -26.94 14.56 -4.09
C VAL A 188 -26.77 16.08 -4.14
N GLY A 189 -25.53 16.53 -4.33
CA GLY A 189 -25.22 17.95 -4.53
C GLY A 189 -25.59 18.42 -5.93
N GLN A 190 -25.97 19.69 -6.05
CA GLN A 190 -26.13 20.37 -7.34
C GLN A 190 -24.78 20.77 -7.91
N THR A 191 -23.79 20.99 -7.03
CA THR A 191 -22.40 21.24 -7.41
C THR A 191 -21.45 20.20 -6.82
N PHE A 192 -20.31 19.99 -7.47
CA PHE A 192 -19.26 19.12 -6.95
C PHE A 192 -18.70 19.64 -5.61
N ALA A 193 -18.64 20.96 -5.43
CA ALA A 193 -18.17 21.59 -4.20
C ALA A 193 -19.11 21.31 -3.00
N GLU A 194 -20.42 21.32 -3.20
CA GLU A 194 -21.39 20.93 -2.16
C GLU A 194 -21.15 19.49 -1.70
N THR A 195 -20.91 18.59 -2.65
CA THR A 195 -20.64 17.17 -2.36
C THR A 195 -19.31 16.99 -1.64
N CYS A 196 -18.28 17.74 -2.02
CA CYS A 196 -17.00 17.76 -1.30
C CYS A 196 -17.15 18.27 0.14
N ASN A 197 -18.02 19.25 0.40
CA ASN A 197 -18.26 19.75 1.75
C ASN A 197 -19.07 18.74 2.57
N HIS A 198 -20.07 18.12 1.97
CA HIS A 198 -20.88 17.08 2.60
C HIS A 198 -20.04 15.88 3.03
N THR A 199 -19.21 15.33 2.12
CA THR A 199 -18.32 14.19 2.43
C THR A 199 -17.36 14.48 3.57
N ARG A 200 -16.79 15.69 3.64
CA ARG A 200 -15.92 16.09 4.77
C ARG A 200 -16.69 16.21 6.10
N GLN A 201 -17.91 16.75 6.08
CA GLN A 201 -18.67 17.02 7.31
C GLN A 201 -19.40 15.79 7.86
N VAL A 202 -19.93 14.94 6.97
CA VAL A 202 -20.81 13.82 7.34
C VAL A 202 -20.05 12.49 7.37
N HIS A 203 -19.04 12.33 6.51
CA HIS A 203 -18.35 11.05 6.33
C HIS A 203 -16.85 11.09 6.65
N ASP A 204 -16.33 12.25 7.09
CA ASP A 204 -14.94 12.44 7.53
C ASP A 204 -13.89 11.99 6.49
N TYR A 205 -14.09 12.37 5.23
CA TYR A 205 -13.07 12.19 4.19
C TYR A 205 -13.08 13.29 3.14
N ASP A 206 -11.93 13.46 2.49
CA ASP A 206 -11.75 14.40 1.38
C ASP A 206 -12.01 13.71 0.03
N LEU A 207 -13.13 14.05 -0.61
CA LEU A 207 -13.53 13.49 -1.91
C LEU A 207 -12.55 13.83 -3.04
N VAL A 208 -11.93 15.02 -3.02
CA VAL A 208 -10.94 15.44 -4.02
C VAL A 208 -9.69 14.56 -3.91
N ALA A 209 -9.20 14.35 -2.68
CA ALA A 209 -8.07 13.46 -2.43
C ALA A 209 -8.39 12.01 -2.85
N LEU A 210 -9.61 11.54 -2.56
CA LEU A 210 -10.06 10.21 -2.97
C LEU A 210 -10.11 10.08 -4.50
N MET A 211 -10.67 11.05 -5.21
CA MET A 211 -10.70 11.05 -6.68
C MET A 211 -9.31 11.01 -7.29
N LYS A 212 -8.38 11.85 -6.80
CA LYS A 212 -6.98 11.84 -7.23
C LYS A 212 -6.31 10.49 -6.96
N ALA A 213 -6.59 9.87 -5.81
CA ALA A 213 -6.09 8.55 -5.49
C ALA A 213 -6.59 7.48 -6.47
N HIS A 214 -7.74 7.69 -7.12
CA HIS A 214 -8.34 6.86 -8.19
C HIS A 214 -8.00 7.33 -9.60
N ASP A 215 -7.00 8.20 -9.75
CA ASP A 215 -6.58 8.74 -11.05
C ASP A 215 -7.72 9.45 -11.81
N SER A 216 -8.70 9.98 -11.05
CA SER A 216 -9.83 10.76 -11.56
C SER A 216 -9.54 12.25 -11.45
N ASP A 217 -10.03 13.04 -12.40
CA ASP A 217 -9.83 14.49 -12.44
C ASP A 217 -10.93 15.22 -11.64
N PRO A 218 -10.64 15.77 -10.46
CA PRO A 218 -11.63 16.49 -9.66
C PRO A 218 -11.96 17.88 -10.21
N ASP A 219 -11.14 18.43 -11.11
CA ASP A 219 -11.40 19.72 -11.75
C ASP A 219 -12.42 19.57 -12.91
N LYS A 220 -12.58 18.34 -13.41
CA LYS A 220 -13.58 17.94 -14.42
C LYS A 220 -14.27 16.65 -13.98
N PRO A 221 -15.10 16.68 -12.93
CA PRO A 221 -15.65 15.49 -12.30
C PRO A 221 -16.64 14.73 -13.18
N GLU A 222 -17.31 15.39 -14.13
CA GLU A 222 -18.36 14.81 -14.95
C GLU A 222 -17.84 13.65 -15.81
N GLY A 223 -18.61 12.56 -15.88
CA GLY A 223 -18.23 11.34 -16.58
C GLY A 223 -17.33 10.40 -15.78
N TRP A 224 -16.66 10.87 -14.73
CA TRP A 224 -15.98 10.00 -13.77
C TRP A 224 -16.98 9.26 -12.89
N SER A 225 -16.61 8.05 -12.50
CA SER A 225 -17.40 7.27 -11.54
C SER A 225 -17.28 7.88 -10.15
N VAL A 226 -18.40 7.95 -9.44
CA VAL A 226 -18.48 8.32 -8.03
C VAL A 226 -17.63 7.35 -7.21
N LYS A 227 -16.91 7.86 -6.20
CA LYS A 227 -15.96 7.08 -5.40
C LYS A 227 -16.46 6.96 -3.97
N GLN A 228 -16.18 5.81 -3.37
CA GLN A 228 -16.46 5.51 -1.97
C GLN A 228 -15.18 4.99 -1.32
N PRO A 229 -14.74 5.52 -0.17
CA PRO A 229 -13.58 4.98 0.54
C PRO A 229 -13.88 3.57 1.06
N GLY A 230 -12.83 2.80 1.36
CA GLY A 230 -13.03 1.47 1.96
C GLY A 230 -13.07 1.52 3.48
N LYS A 231 -13.30 0.35 4.07
CA LYS A 231 -13.57 0.19 5.50
C LYS A 231 -12.36 0.46 6.38
N PHE A 232 -11.14 0.14 5.92
CA PHE A 232 -9.94 0.21 6.74
C PHE A 232 -8.92 1.21 6.23
N LYS A 233 -8.44 2.07 7.13
CA LYS A 233 -7.30 2.97 6.87
C LYS A 233 -6.00 2.19 6.91
N GLN A 234 -4.96 2.66 6.23
CA GLN A 234 -3.62 2.04 6.21
C GLN A 234 -3.63 0.58 5.73
N VAL A 235 -4.58 0.25 4.86
CA VAL A 235 -4.74 -1.05 4.22
C VAL A 235 -4.76 -0.87 2.72
N ARG A 236 -3.85 -1.55 2.02
CA ARG A 236 -3.89 -1.68 0.56
C ARG A 236 -4.22 -3.12 0.24
N ALA A 237 -5.20 -3.37 -0.62
CA ALA A 237 -5.57 -4.73 -1.01
C ALA A 237 -5.91 -4.83 -2.49
N ILE A 238 -5.65 -6.01 -3.05
CA ILE A 238 -6.01 -6.37 -4.43
C ILE A 238 -6.38 -7.85 -4.49
N GLY A 239 -7.38 -8.19 -5.31
CA GLY A 239 -7.74 -9.56 -5.61
C GLY A 239 -6.99 -10.07 -6.84
N TRP A 240 -6.46 -11.28 -6.77
CA TRP A 240 -5.74 -11.89 -7.88
C TRP A 240 -5.88 -13.41 -7.87
N TYR A 241 -5.46 -14.05 -8.97
CA TYR A 241 -5.46 -15.50 -9.11
C TYR A 241 -4.02 -16.01 -9.01
N VAL A 242 -3.83 -17.05 -8.19
CA VAL A 242 -2.54 -17.70 -8.01
C VAL A 242 -2.55 -19.02 -8.78
N ASP A 243 -1.69 -19.12 -9.78
CA ASP A 243 -1.66 -20.26 -10.70
C ASP A 243 -1.23 -21.56 -9.99
N GLU A 244 -0.28 -21.46 -9.05
CA GLU A 244 0.26 -22.58 -8.28
C GLU A 244 -0.81 -23.26 -7.42
N TYR A 245 -1.65 -22.45 -6.76
CA TYR A 245 -2.73 -22.95 -5.89
C TYR A 245 -4.05 -23.17 -6.64
N LYS A 246 -4.14 -22.67 -7.89
CA LYS A 246 -5.36 -22.65 -8.69
C LYS A 246 -6.54 -22.05 -7.93
N ARG A 247 -6.28 -20.95 -7.22
CA ARG A 247 -7.25 -20.25 -6.35
C ARG A 247 -7.04 -18.74 -6.40
N ALA A 248 -8.10 -18.02 -6.13
CA ALA A 248 -8.06 -16.58 -5.93
C ALA A 248 -7.61 -16.26 -4.50
N GLN A 249 -6.86 -15.18 -4.38
CA GLN A 249 -6.40 -14.62 -3.12
C GLN A 249 -6.72 -13.12 -3.06
N ILE A 250 -6.95 -12.65 -1.83
CA ILE A 250 -6.87 -11.23 -1.50
C ILE A 250 -5.47 -11.01 -0.94
N THR A 251 -4.61 -10.29 -1.64
CA THR A 251 -3.32 -9.86 -1.08
C THR A 251 -3.49 -8.49 -0.45
N ILE A 252 -2.98 -8.35 0.78
CA ILE A 252 -3.18 -7.19 1.65
C ILE A 252 -1.81 -6.73 2.13
N ASN A 253 -1.55 -5.42 2.01
CA ASN A 253 -0.46 -4.74 2.66
C ASN A 253 -1.02 -3.83 3.75
N PHE A 254 -0.73 -4.17 5.00
CA PHE A 254 -0.93 -3.25 6.12
C PHE A 254 0.24 -2.28 6.14
N THR A 255 -0.01 -1.00 5.85
CA THR A 255 1.02 0.04 5.85
C THR A 255 1.30 0.57 7.25
N ASN A 256 0.33 0.44 8.15
CA ASN A 256 0.49 0.70 9.58
C ASN A 256 -0.45 -0.20 10.39
N TYR A 257 0.09 -1.26 10.97
CA TYR A 257 -0.69 -2.24 11.72
C TYR A 257 -1.20 -1.74 13.08
N LYS A 258 -0.63 -0.65 13.60
CA LYS A 258 -1.09 -0.03 14.85
C LYS A 258 -2.40 0.73 14.65
N VAL A 259 -2.69 1.13 13.41
CA VAL A 259 -3.95 1.81 13.03
C VAL A 259 -5.03 0.78 12.71
N THR A 260 -4.70 -0.23 11.91
CA THR A 260 -5.63 -1.30 11.55
C THR A 260 -5.07 -2.67 11.94
N PRO A 261 -5.62 -3.31 12.98
CA PRO A 261 -5.21 -4.65 13.39
C PRO A 261 -5.62 -5.71 12.35
N PRO A 262 -4.80 -6.76 12.16
CA PRO A 262 -5.00 -7.74 11.10
C PRO A 262 -6.22 -8.64 11.30
N HIS A 263 -6.46 -9.07 12.54
CA HIS A 263 -7.55 -9.98 12.89
C HIS A 263 -8.91 -9.35 12.56
N ILE A 264 -9.06 -8.03 12.74
CA ILE A 264 -10.28 -7.31 12.35
C ILE A 264 -10.50 -7.32 10.83
N VAL A 265 -9.43 -7.17 10.04
CA VAL A 265 -9.51 -7.24 8.58
C VAL A 265 -9.82 -8.66 8.11
N VAL A 266 -9.27 -9.68 8.77
CA VAL A 266 -9.56 -11.09 8.46
C VAL A 266 -11.00 -11.44 8.77
N GLU A 267 -11.53 -11.04 9.93
CA GLU A 267 -12.94 -11.27 10.28
C GLU A 267 -13.88 -10.56 9.31
N ALA A 268 -13.58 -9.30 8.98
CA ALA A 268 -14.35 -8.57 7.97
C ALA A 268 -14.31 -9.27 6.59
N ALA A 269 -13.14 -9.78 6.19
CA ALA A 269 -13.00 -10.54 4.95
C ALA A 269 -13.80 -11.86 4.99
N ARG A 270 -13.84 -12.56 6.14
CA ARG A 270 -14.65 -13.77 6.35
C ARG A 270 -16.14 -13.46 6.19
N GLU A 271 -16.64 -12.40 6.82
CA GLU A 271 -18.03 -11.95 6.68
C GLU A 271 -18.37 -11.57 5.22
N MET A 272 -17.50 -10.81 4.56
CA MET A 272 -17.68 -10.39 3.16
C MET A 272 -17.63 -11.57 2.19
N ALA A 273 -16.78 -12.55 2.44
CA ALA A 273 -16.70 -13.79 1.67
C ALA A 273 -17.98 -14.62 1.85
N ALA A 274 -18.44 -14.78 3.10
CA ALA A 274 -19.66 -15.53 3.41
C ALA A 274 -20.90 -14.95 2.72
N ARG A 275 -21.05 -13.62 2.71
CA ARG A 275 -22.11 -12.92 1.96
C ARG A 275 -22.14 -13.26 0.46
N ARG A 276 -20.99 -13.62 -0.10
CA ARG A 276 -20.80 -14.00 -1.52
C ARG A 276 -20.81 -15.51 -1.75
N GLY A 277 -21.18 -16.31 -0.74
CA GLY A 277 -21.15 -17.78 -0.82
C GLY A 277 -19.73 -18.36 -0.86
N LEU A 278 -18.73 -17.59 -0.45
CA LEU A 278 -17.32 -17.99 -0.42
C LEU A 278 -16.88 -18.38 0.97
N VAL A 279 -15.79 -19.15 1.02
CA VAL A 279 -15.14 -19.58 2.24
C VAL A 279 -13.69 -19.10 2.21
N VAL A 280 -13.26 -18.44 3.28
CA VAL A 280 -11.84 -18.19 3.54
C VAL A 280 -11.20 -19.51 3.98
N THR A 281 -10.24 -20.01 3.21
CA THR A 281 -9.63 -21.33 3.44
C THR A 281 -8.32 -21.28 4.21
N GLY A 282 -7.86 -20.09 4.57
CA GLY A 282 -6.63 -19.87 5.31
C GLY A 282 -5.98 -18.56 4.91
N CYS A 283 -4.91 -18.21 5.62
CA CYS A 283 -4.16 -16.99 5.40
C CYS A 283 -2.66 -17.26 5.37
N GLU A 284 -1.90 -16.33 4.82
CA GLU A 284 -0.45 -16.45 4.68
C GLU A 284 0.21 -15.11 5.00
N VAL A 285 1.25 -15.14 5.84
CA VAL A 285 2.15 -14.02 6.05
C VAL A 285 3.32 -14.14 5.09
N VAL A 286 3.62 -13.07 4.35
CA VAL A 286 4.80 -13.02 3.47
C VAL A 286 5.91 -12.25 4.19
N GLY A 287 6.93 -12.98 4.66
CA GLY A 287 8.08 -12.43 5.37
C GLY A 287 7.93 -12.47 6.89
N LEU A 288 8.25 -11.36 7.55
CA LEU A 288 8.25 -11.26 9.01
C LEU A 288 7.09 -10.39 9.50
N VAL A 289 6.65 -10.65 10.73
CA VAL A 289 5.67 -9.82 11.44
C VAL A 289 6.22 -9.35 12.78
N PRO A 290 5.84 -8.15 13.26
CA PRO A 290 6.16 -7.71 14.60
C PRO A 290 5.47 -8.60 15.65
N PHE A 291 6.14 -8.87 16.77
CA PHE A 291 5.54 -9.63 17.87
C PHE A 291 4.18 -9.06 18.36
N PRO A 292 4.02 -7.73 18.58
CA PRO A 292 2.74 -7.18 19.01
C PRO A 292 1.59 -7.49 18.05
N TRP A 293 1.89 -7.53 16.74
CA TRP A 293 0.90 -7.77 15.69
C TRP A 293 0.21 -9.12 15.81
N ILE A 294 0.98 -10.20 16.00
CA ILE A 294 0.43 -11.55 16.15
C ILE A 294 -0.09 -11.79 17.57
N TYR A 295 0.55 -11.20 18.57
CA TYR A 295 0.16 -11.34 19.96
C TYR A 295 -1.22 -10.74 20.23
N GLU A 296 -1.51 -9.54 19.71
CA GLU A 296 -2.82 -8.90 19.83
C GLU A 296 -3.93 -9.71 19.14
N ALA A 297 -3.64 -10.32 17.99
CA ALA A 297 -4.58 -11.22 17.32
C ALA A 297 -4.89 -12.46 18.17
N GLY A 298 -3.88 -13.07 18.79
CA GLY A 298 -4.06 -14.18 19.71
C GLY A 298 -4.91 -13.82 20.93
N GLN A 299 -4.64 -12.67 21.55
CA GLN A 299 -5.44 -12.15 22.65
C GLN A 299 -6.90 -11.90 22.25
N TYR A 300 -7.12 -11.37 21.05
CA TYR A 300 -8.45 -11.16 20.49
C TYR A 300 -9.23 -12.47 20.42
N TYR A 301 -8.68 -13.50 19.78
CA TYR A 301 -9.37 -14.79 19.63
C TYR A 301 -9.54 -15.55 20.94
N LEU A 302 -8.59 -15.47 21.88
CA LEU A 302 -8.77 -16.03 23.22
C LEU A 302 -9.99 -15.43 23.92
N ARG A 303 -10.15 -14.10 23.87
CA ARG A 303 -11.30 -13.41 24.46
C ARG A 303 -12.61 -13.82 23.77
N GLN A 304 -12.63 -13.95 22.44
CA GLN A 304 -13.80 -14.43 21.70
C GLN A 304 -14.19 -15.87 22.10
N GLN A 305 -13.21 -16.71 22.43
CA GLN A 305 -13.43 -18.06 22.95
C GLN A 305 -13.83 -18.10 24.44
N GLY A 306 -13.99 -16.94 25.10
CA GLY A 306 -14.24 -16.87 26.54
C GLY A 306 -13.05 -17.30 27.42
N LYS A 307 -11.83 -17.29 26.87
CA LYS A 307 -10.59 -17.66 27.57
C LYS A 307 -9.81 -16.44 28.04
N SER A 308 -8.97 -16.64 29.06
CA SER A 308 -8.04 -15.62 29.55
C SER A 308 -6.87 -15.42 28.59
N ALA A 309 -6.43 -14.16 28.44
CA ALA A 309 -5.20 -13.80 27.72
C ALA A 309 -3.92 -13.95 28.58
N GLY A 310 -4.05 -14.36 29.84
CA GLY A 310 -2.93 -14.58 30.78
C GLY A 310 -2.29 -15.97 30.68
N VAL A 311 -2.43 -16.64 29.53
CA VAL A 311 -1.78 -17.92 29.23
C VAL A 311 -0.34 -17.71 28.74
N PRO A 312 0.51 -18.75 28.69
CA PRO A 312 1.84 -18.64 28.10
C PRO A 312 1.82 -17.95 26.72
N VAL A 313 2.84 -17.15 26.43
CA VAL A 313 2.92 -16.34 25.21
C VAL A 313 2.80 -17.18 23.94
N MET A 314 3.36 -18.39 23.94
CA MET A 314 3.25 -19.31 22.80
C MET A 314 1.80 -19.74 22.56
N ASP A 315 1.05 -20.06 23.61
CA ASP A 315 -0.38 -20.43 23.50
C ASP A 315 -1.22 -19.25 22.96
N VAL A 316 -0.87 -18.00 23.33
CA VAL A 316 -1.49 -16.81 22.74
C VAL A 316 -1.21 -16.74 21.25
N ILE A 317 0.06 -16.89 20.83
CA ILE A 317 0.45 -16.84 19.42
C ILE A 317 -0.19 -17.96 18.62
N GLU A 318 -0.21 -19.19 19.14
CA GLU A 318 -0.82 -20.36 18.48
C GLU A 318 -2.32 -20.16 18.29
N THR A 319 -3.00 -19.47 19.22
CA THR A 319 -4.42 -19.13 19.08
C THR A 319 -4.68 -18.10 17.96
N ALA A 320 -3.66 -17.36 17.51
CA ALA A 320 -3.77 -16.39 16.42
C ALA A 320 -3.75 -17.01 15.02
N VAL A 321 -3.31 -18.27 14.90
CA VAL A 321 -3.06 -19.00 13.65
C VAL A 321 -4.23 -19.95 13.34
#